data_AF-A0A529K4S6-F1
#
_entry.id   AF-A0A529K4S6-F1
#
_cell.length_a   1.000
_cell.length_b   1.000
_cell.length_c   1.000
_cell.angle_alpha   90.00
_cell.angle_beta   90.00
_cell.angle_gamma   90.00
#
_symmetry.space_group_name_H-M   'P 1'
#
loop_
_entity.id
_entity.type
_entity.pdbx_description
1 polymer ?
#
loop_
_entity_poly.entity_id
_entity_poly.type
_entity_poly.pdbx_seq_one_letter_code
_entity_poly.pdbx_strand_id
1 'polypeptide(L)' 'DLGKNVGDDFREGKVTLPVILAYRRGTKAERTFWKRAIEDNVTDDTGLEKAIGLMTRHGAIADTIGRAGHFGEIARDALA' A
#
# COMPACT_ATOMS: atom_id res chain seq x y z
N ASP A 1 -9.32 1.05 18.74
CA ASP A 1 -9.45 1.36 17.31
C ASP A 1 -8.27 2.23 16.89
N LEU A 2 -7.76 2.11 15.65
CA LEU A 2 -6.51 2.75 15.21
C LEU A 2 -6.61 4.27 15.00
N GLY A 3 -7.73 4.90 15.36
CA GLY A 3 -7.94 6.36 15.32
C GLY A 3 -8.00 6.99 13.93
N LYS A 4 -7.78 6.20 12.86
CA LYS A 4 -7.87 6.61 11.45
C LYS A 4 -8.72 5.62 10.65
N ASN A 5 -9.37 6.08 9.58
CA ASN A 5 -10.23 5.22 8.77
C ASN A 5 -9.39 4.38 7.81
N VAL A 6 -9.87 3.17 7.51
CA VAL A 6 -9.26 2.34 6.47
C VAL A 6 -9.39 3.05 5.12
N GLY A 7 -8.26 3.19 4.42
CA GLY A 7 -8.20 3.79 3.09
C GLY A 7 -7.91 5.28 3.06
N ASP A 8 -7.67 5.95 4.20
CA ASP A 8 -7.33 7.39 4.22
C ASP A 8 -6.14 7.69 3.31
N ASP A 9 -5.05 6.93 3.42
CA ASP A 9 -3.87 7.13 2.58
C ASP A 9 -4.17 6.92 1.08
N PHE A 10 -5.13 6.05 0.74
CA PHE A 10 -5.54 5.84 -0.65
C PHE A 10 -6.37 7.02 -1.17
N ARG A 11 -7.34 7.51 -0.39
CA ARG A 11 -8.22 8.64 -0.73
C ARG A 11 -7.48 9.98 -0.77
N GLU A 12 -6.36 10.07 -0.05
CA GLU A 12 -5.44 11.21 -0.09
C GLU A 12 -4.40 11.11 -1.22
N GLY A 13 -4.42 10.04 -2.03
CA GLY A 13 -3.48 9.84 -3.13
C GLY A 13 -2.03 9.60 -2.67
N LYS A 14 -1.80 9.07 -1.46
CA LYS A 14 -0.45 8.85 -0.95
C LYS A 14 0.22 7.64 -1.61
N VAL A 15 1.43 7.87 -2.09
CA VAL A 15 2.31 6.83 -2.66
C VAL A 15 3.06 6.10 -1.53
N THR A 16 2.34 5.26 -0.79
CA THR A 16 2.92 4.45 0.30
C THR A 16 3.63 3.20 -0.22
N LEU A 17 4.45 2.54 0.62
CA LEU A 17 5.20 1.34 0.21
C LEU A 17 4.31 0.21 -0.37
N PRO A 18 3.16 -0.15 0.24
CA PRO A 18 2.25 -1.14 -0.37
C PRO A 18 1.78 -0.75 -1.77
N VAL A 19 1.48 0.53 -2.02
CA VAL A 19 1.09 1.05 -3.35
C VAL A 19 2.24 0.89 -4.34
N ILE A 20 3.47 1.28 -3.95
CA ILE A 20 4.65 1.16 -4.81
C ILE A 20 4.89 -0.29 -5.22
N LEU A 21 4.81 -1.22 -4.27
CA LEU A 21 5.03 -2.65 -4.53
C LEU A 21 3.94 -3.23 -5.45
N ALA A 22 2.66 -2.93 -5.17
CA ALA A 22 1.55 -3.39 -5.99
C ALA A 22 1.61 -2.81 -7.42
N TYR A 23 1.98 -1.54 -7.57
CA TYR A 23 2.15 -0.90 -8.88
C TYR A 23 3.28 -1.56 -9.70
N ARG A 24 4.45 -1.77 -9.08
CA ARG A 24 5.61 -2.36 -9.76
C ARG A 24 5.33 -3.77 -10.26
N ARG A 25 4.63 -4.58 -9.46
CA ARG A 25 4.30 -5.99 -9.74
C ARG A 25 3.08 -6.14 -10.65
N GLY A 26 2.24 -5.11 -10.70
CA GLY A 26 1.00 -5.15 -11.45
C GLY A 26 1.14 -5.14 -12.96
N THR A 27 0.10 -5.63 -13.63
CA THR A 27 -0.06 -5.60 -15.08
C THR A 27 -0.24 -4.16 -15.60
N LYS A 28 -0.19 -3.96 -16.93
CA LYS A 28 -0.46 -2.65 -17.53
C LYS A 28 -1.82 -2.07 -17.10
N ALA A 29 -2.87 -2.89 -17.04
CA ALA A 29 -4.21 -2.46 -16.63
C ALA A 29 -4.26 -2.08 -15.15
N GLU A 30 -3.58 -2.83 -14.29
CA GLU A 30 -3.48 -2.54 -12.86
C GLU A 30 -2.68 -1.26 -12.61
N ARG A 31 -1.60 -1.03 -13.37
CA ARG A 31 -0.84 0.22 -13.33
C ARG A 31 -1.69 1.41 -13.77
N THR A 32 -2.50 1.28 -14.81
CA THR A 32 -3.45 2.34 -15.20
C THR A 32 -4.46 2.64 -14.09
N PHE A 33 -4.96 1.62 -13.40
CA PHE A 33 -5.82 1.80 -12.23
C PHE A 33 -5.11 2.61 -11.13
N TRP A 34 -3.90 2.21 -10.75
CA TRP A 34 -3.13 2.92 -9.73
C TRP A 34 -2.83 4.37 -10.11
N LYS A 35 -2.48 4.64 -11.37
CA LYS A 35 -2.28 6.02 -11.84
C LYS A 35 -3.54 6.86 -11.67
N ARG A 36 -4.70 6.38 -12.12
CA ARG A 36 -5.97 7.10 -11.95
C ARG A 36 -6.33 7.33 -10.48
N ALA A 37 -6.12 6.31 -9.65
CA ALA A 37 -6.43 6.41 -8.23
C ALA A 37 -5.51 7.40 -7.50
N ILE A 38 -4.21 7.42 -7.83
CA ILE A 38 -3.19 8.14 -7.07
C ILE A 38 -2.81 9.50 -7.68
N GLU A 39 -2.69 9.58 -9.02
CA GLU A 39 -2.34 10.82 -9.73
C GLU A 39 -3.59 11.69 -9.97
N ASP A 40 -4.71 11.09 -10.36
CA ASP A 40 -5.95 11.81 -10.70
C ASP A 40 -6.95 11.89 -9.52
N ASN A 41 -6.59 11.34 -8.36
CA ASN A 41 -7.41 11.24 -7.15
C ASN A 41 -8.83 10.65 -7.38
N VAL A 42 -8.96 9.74 -8.35
CA VAL A 42 -10.21 9.06 -8.67
C VAL A 42 -10.37 7.85 -7.75
N THR A 43 -10.94 8.10 -6.57
CA THR A 43 -11.11 7.08 -5.52
C THR A 43 -12.55 7.02 -5.03
N ASP A 44 -13.13 5.82 -5.05
CA ASP A 44 -14.40 5.45 -4.41
C ASP A 44 -14.22 4.14 -3.61
N ASP A 45 -15.28 3.65 -2.98
CA ASP A 45 -15.21 2.44 -2.14
C ASP A 45 -14.91 1.18 -2.96
N THR A 46 -15.43 1.09 -4.20
CA THR A 46 -15.08 0.01 -5.13
C THR A 46 -13.60 0.06 -5.53
N GLY A 47 -13.06 1.26 -5.71
CA GLY A 47 -11.65 1.51 -5.95
C GLY A 47 -10.79 1.10 -4.76
N LEU A 48 -11.23 1.38 -3.53
CA LEU A 48 -10.54 0.95 -2.32
C LEU A 48 -10.52 -0.58 -2.19
N GLU A 49 -11.66 -1.26 -2.42
CA GLU A 49 -11.72 -2.73 -2.43
C GLU A 49 -10.75 -3.32 -3.47
N LYS A 50 -10.74 -2.75 -4.67
CA LYS A 50 -9.80 -3.16 -5.73
C LYS A 50 -8.35 -2.91 -5.34
N ALA A 51 -8.03 -1.78 -4.73
CA ALA A 51 -6.69 -1.46 -4.25
C ALA A 51 -6.21 -2.49 -3.21
N ILE A 52 -7.05 -2.83 -2.22
CA ILE A 52 -6.75 -3.83 -1.20
C ILE A 52 -6.56 -5.21 -1.85
N GLY A 53 -7.43 -5.59 -2.79
CA GLY A 53 -7.33 -6.84 -3.54
C GLY A 53 -6.02 -6.96 -4.32
N LEU A 54 -5.61 -5.89 -5.02
CA LEU A 54 -4.34 -5.86 -5.75
C LEU A 54 -3.12 -5.90 -4.83
N MET A 55 -3.14 -5.17 -3.72
CA MET A 55 -2.05 -5.22 -2.73
C MET A 55 -1.91 -6.61 -2.13
N THR A 56 -3.02 -7.29 -1.85
CA THR A 56 -3.05 -8.66 -1.33
C THR A 56 -2.53 -9.64 -2.38
N ARG A 57 -3.05 -9.58 -3.61
CA ARG A 57 -2.64 -10.44 -4.74
C ARG A 57 -1.14 -10.37 -5.00
N HIS A 58 -0.56 -9.17 -4.91
CA HIS A 58 0.86 -8.94 -5.19
C HIS A 58 1.75 -9.05 -3.95
N GLY A 59 1.22 -9.52 -2.81
CA GLY A 59 1.97 -9.70 -1.56
C GLY A 59 2.50 -8.40 -0.94
N ALA A 60 1.99 -7.25 -1.36
CA ALA A 60 2.53 -5.95 -0.98
C ALA A 60 2.36 -5.62 0.51
N ILE A 61 1.24 -6.05 1.11
CA ILE A 61 0.98 -5.86 2.55
C ILE A 61 1.95 -6.70 3.38
N ALA A 62 2.07 -8.00 3.08
CA ALA A 62 2.95 -8.92 3.81
C ALA A 62 4.41 -8.45 3.77
N ASP A 63 4.90 -8.04 2.61
CA ASP A 63 6.27 -7.54 2.46
C ASP A 63 6.51 -6.23 3.23
N THR A 64 5.50 -5.35 3.30
CA THR A 64 5.60 -4.11 4.06
C THR A 64 5.67 -4.40 5.56
N ILE A 65 4.92 -5.39 6.05
CA ILE A 65 5.00 -5.86 7.45
C ILE A 65 6.38 -6.47 7.72
N GLY A 66 6.88 -7.34 6.84
CA GLY A 66 8.21 -7.93 6.98
C GLY A 66 9.31 -6.88 7.04
N ARG A 67 9.21 -5.83 6.22
CA ARG A 67 10.16 -4.71 6.23
C ARG A 67 10.08 -3.87 7.51
N ALA A 68 8.88 -3.66 8.06
CA ALA A 68 8.71 -3.01 9.36
C ALA A 68 9.34 -3.85 10.49
N GLY A 69 9.14 -5.17 10.47
CA GLY A 69 9.77 -6.10 11.41
C GLY A 69 11.30 -6.04 11.37
N HIS A 70 11.88 -6.05 10.17
CA HIS A 70 13.33 -5.94 9.98
C HIS A 70 13.91 -4.64 10.57
N PHE A 71 13.26 -3.50 10.36
CA PHE A 71 13.70 -2.25 11.00
C PHE A 71 13.55 -2.30 12.53
N GLY A 72 12.55 -3.00 13.05
CA GLY A 72 12.39 -3.25 14.48
C GLY A 72 13.54 -4.09 15.06
N GLU A 73 14.03 -5.09 14.33
CA GLU A 73 15.19 -5.88 14.72
C GLU A 73 16.47 -5.03 14.78
N ILE A 74 16.73 -4.25 13.72
CA ILE A 74 17.88 -3.32 13.69
C ILE A 74 17.83 -2.35 14.88
N ALA A 75 16.66 -1.81 15.19
CA ALA A 75 16.50 -0.89 16.31
C ALA A 75 16.77 -1.55 17.66
N ARG A 76 16.40 -2.83 17.83
CA ARG A 76 16.69 -3.60 19.05
C ARG A 76 18.17 -3.91 19.18
N ASP A 77 18.82 -4.33 18.09
CA ASP A 77 20.24 -4.68 18.09
C ASP A 77 21.12 -3.45 18.40
N ALA A 78 20.69 -2.25 17.99
CA ALA A 78 21.41 -1.01 18.28
C ALA A 78 21.39 -0.58 19.76
N LEU A 79 20.56 -1.21 20.61
CA LEU A 79 20.47 -0.94 22.05
C LEU A 79 21.23 -1.95 22.91
N ALA A 80 21.76 -3.02 22.31
CA ALA A 80 22.53 -4.08 22.98
C ALA A 80 24.02 -3.72 23.06
#